data_AF-A0A537JS01-F1
#
_entry.id   AF-A0A537JS01-F1
#
_cell.length_a   1.000
_cell.length_b   1.000
_cell.length_c   1.000
_cell.angle_alpha   90.00
_cell.angle_beta   90.00
_cell.angle_gamma   90.00
#
_symmetry.space_group_name_H-M   'P 1'
#
loop_
_entity.id
_entity.type
_entity.pdbx_description
1 polymer ?
#
loop_
_entity_poly.entity_id
_entity_poly.type
_entity_poly.pdbx_seq_one_letter_code
_entity_poly.pdbx_strand_id
1 'polypeptide(L)'
;MIDAERVFCYRALRFARKDPTPLSGFDEKLFAENAKAAKRNWSDLVEEFRSVRKATEWLYSSFDEEQLDASGVANKGSNYVLACGYI
;
A
#
# COMPACT_ATOMS: atom_id res chain seq x y z
N MET A 1 -3.24 3.94 9.13
CA MET A 1 -4.11 3.88 7.93
C MET A 1 -3.42 4.45 6.69
N ILE A 2 -3.18 5.77 6.61
CA ILE A 2 -2.55 6.41 5.44
C ILE A 2 -1.21 5.74 5.05
N ASP A 3 -0.31 5.54 6.01
CA ASP A 3 0.98 4.90 5.73
C ASP A 3 0.85 3.44 5.30
N ALA A 4 -0.08 2.70 5.91
CA ALA A 4 -0.33 1.31 5.57
C ALA A 4 -0.76 1.19 4.10
N GLU A 5 -1.71 2.02 3.67
CA GLU A 5 -2.15 2.05 2.28
C GLU A 5 -1.00 2.31 1.30
N ARG A 6 -0.10 3.25 1.62
CA ARG A 6 1.10 3.51 0.78
C ARG A 6 2.01 2.28 0.71
N VAL A 7 2.23 1.59 1.82
CA VAL A 7 3.04 0.36 1.86
C VAL A 7 2.43 -0.73 1.00
N PHE A 8 1.11 -0.92 1.07
CA PHE A 8 0.43 -1.92 0.25
C PHE A 8 0.36 -1.54 -1.24
N CYS A 9 0.16 -0.27 -1.57
CA CYS A 9 0.25 0.22 -2.95
C CYS A 9 1.64 -0.02 -3.55
N TYR A 10 2.69 0.21 -2.76
CA TYR A 10 4.05 -0.09 -3.19
C TYR A 10 4.26 -1.58 -3.47
N ARG A 11 3.74 -2.46 -2.61
CA ARG A 11 3.78 -3.92 -2.83
C ARG A 11 3.02 -4.31 -4.09
N ALA A 12 1.78 -3.83 -4.24
CA ALA A 12 0.96 -4.06 -5.41
C ALA A 12 1.68 -3.64 -6.70
N LEU A 13 2.29 -2.45 -6.70
CA LEU A 13 3.06 -1.96 -7.84
C LEU A 13 4.24 -2.88 -8.18
N ARG A 14 5.05 -3.28 -7.19
CA ARG A 14 6.20 -4.17 -7.43
C ARG A 14 5.75 -5.52 -7.98
N PHE A 15 4.69 -6.09 -7.42
CA PHE A 15 4.14 -7.38 -7.85
C PHE A 15 3.54 -7.31 -9.26
N ALA A 16 2.76 -6.27 -9.55
CA ALA A 16 2.20 -6.00 -10.89
C ALA A 16 3.28 -5.72 -11.95
N ARG A 17 4.53 -5.41 -11.54
CA ARG A 17 5.68 -5.24 -12.43
C ARG A 17 6.60 -6.46 -12.45
N LYS A 18 6.13 -7.60 -11.92
CA LYS A 18 6.85 -8.89 -11.86
C LYS A 18 8.24 -8.76 -11.23
N ASP A 19 8.39 -7.83 -10.28
CA ASP A 19 9.65 -7.68 -9.56
C ASP A 19 9.78 -8.80 -8.52
N PRO A 20 10.81 -9.67 -8.62
CA PRO A 20 10.94 -10.84 -7.77
C PRO A 20 11.51 -10.52 -6.37
N THR A 21 11.86 -9.26 -6.09
CA THR A 21 12.49 -8.87 -4.83
C THR A 21 11.54 -9.13 -3.66
N PRO A 22 11.92 -9.98 -2.68
CA PRO A 22 11.11 -10.18 -1.49
C PRO A 22 10.99 -8.88 -0.69
N LEU A 23 9.76 -8.47 -0.39
CA LEU A 23 9.49 -7.24 0.36
C LEU A 23 9.40 -7.54 1.86
N SER A 24 10.00 -6.68 2.67
CA SER A 24 9.94 -6.82 4.12
C SER A 24 8.52 -6.63 4.66
N GLY A 25 8.25 -7.26 5.80
CA GLY A 25 7.16 -6.82 6.68
C GLY A 25 7.41 -5.39 7.18
N PHE A 26 6.38 -4.80 7.77
CA PHE A 26 6.51 -3.57 8.54
C PHE A 26 5.72 -3.72 9.84
N ASP A 27 6.16 -3.03 10.90
CA ASP A 27 5.46 -3.02 12.18
C ASP A 27 4.52 -1.81 12.21
N GLU A 28 3.22 -2.07 12.15
CA GLU A 28 2.17 -1.05 12.16
C GLU A 28 2.18 -0.21 13.45
N LYS A 29 2.50 -0.81 14.59
CA LYS A 29 2.56 -0.10 15.88
C LYS A 29 3.76 0.84 15.89
N LEU A 30 4.92 0.35 15.46
CA LEU A 30 6.12 1.18 15.34
C LEU A 30 5.89 2.38 14.41
N PHE A 31 5.23 2.15 13.27
CA PHE A 31 4.89 3.23 12.34
C PHE A 31 3.91 4.23 12.98
N ALA A 32 2.85 3.76 13.63
CA ALA A 32 1.86 4.61 14.29
C ALA A 32 2.47 5.46 15.42
N GLU A 33 3.34 4.88 16.25
CA GLU A 33 4.06 5.57 17.32
C GLU A 33 4.97 6.69 16.78
N ASN A 34 5.57 6.48 15.61
CA ASN A 34 6.50 7.42 15.00
C ASN A 34 5.86 8.39 13.99
N ALA A 35 4.61 8.18 13.58
CA ALA A 35 3.90 9.01 12.60
C ALA A 35 3.62 10.43 13.12
N LYS A 36 3.66 10.66 14.44
CA LYS A 36 3.36 11.96 15.09
C LYS A 36 2.03 12.56 14.63
N ALA A 37 1.04 11.73 14.29
CA ALA A 37 -0.24 12.16 13.74
C ALA A 37 -0.97 13.16 14.65
N ALA A 38 -0.84 13.01 15.97
CA ALA A 38 -1.42 13.94 16.95
C ALA A 38 -0.86 15.38 16.88
N LYS A 39 0.27 15.60 16.20
CA LYS A 39 0.85 16.94 15.99
C LYS A 39 0.45 17.58 14.65
N ARG A 40 -0.38 16.90 13.86
CA ARG A 40 -0.82 17.35 12.53
C ARG A 40 -2.24 17.88 12.61
N ASN A 41 -2.59 18.82 11.73
CA ASN A 41 -3.96 19.30 11.65
C ASN A 41 -4.89 18.21 11.14
N TRP A 42 -6.08 18.14 11.71
CA TRP A 42 -7.10 17.17 11.30
C TRP A 42 -7.51 17.33 9.82
N SER A 43 -7.69 18.56 9.35
CA SER A 43 -8.01 18.86 7.95
C SER A 43 -6.97 18.31 6.99
N ASP A 44 -5.68 18.46 7.33
CA ASP A 44 -4.57 18.03 6.48
C ASP A 44 -4.49 16.49 6.44
N LEU A 45 -4.80 15.82 7.56
CA LEU A 45 -4.87 14.36 7.62
C LEU A 45 -6.02 13.80 6.77
N VAL A 46 -7.20 14.44 6.81
CA VAL A 46 -8.34 14.05 5.98
C VAL A 46 -8.03 14.23 4.50
N GLU A 47 -7.42 15.35 4.13
CA GLU A 47 -7.12 15.64 2.73
C GLU A 47 -5.98 14.80 2.19
N GLU A 48 -4.98 14.49 3.01
CA GLU A 48 -3.98 13.49 2.67
C GLU A 48 -4.64 12.12 2.43
N PHE A 49 -5.50 11.67 3.34
CA PHE A 49 -6.16 10.37 3.19
C PHE A 49 -6.95 10.27 1.89
N ARG A 50 -7.74 11.30 1.54
CA ARG A 50 -8.46 11.36 0.26
C ARG A 50 -7.52 11.32 -0.94
N SER A 51 -6.42 12.05 -0.87
CA SER A 51 -5.42 12.10 -1.95
C SER A 51 -4.76 10.72 -2.16
N VAL A 52 -4.42 10.02 -1.07
CA VAL A 52 -3.84 8.67 -1.15
C VAL A 52 -4.86 7.69 -1.71
N ARG A 53 -6.11 7.71 -1.23
CA ARG A 53 -7.20 6.87 -1.76
C ARG A 53 -7.40 7.08 -3.25
N LYS A 54 -7.40 8.33 -3.71
CA LYS A 54 -7.53 8.63 -5.13
C LYS A 54 -6.34 8.12 -5.95
N ALA A 55 -5.12 8.26 -5.43
CA ALA A 55 -3.92 7.72 -6.07
C ALA A 55 -3.97 6.18 -6.14
N THR A 56 -4.49 5.52 -5.12
CA THR A 56 -4.70 4.06 -5.09
C THR A 56 -5.71 3.62 -6.15
N GLU A 57 -6.85 4.31 -6.29
CA GLU A 57 -7.80 4.05 -7.38
C GLU A 57 -7.12 4.14 -8.76
N TRP A 58 -6.32 5.18 -8.99
CA TRP A 58 -5.58 5.34 -10.24
C TRP A 58 -4.55 4.24 -10.47
N LEU A 59 -3.85 3.82 -9.41
CA LEU A 59 -2.89 2.72 -9.48
C LEU A 59 -3.57 1.43 -9.95
N TYR A 60 -4.65 1.01 -9.30
CA TYR A 60 -5.36 -0.23 -9.68
C TYR A 60 -6.08 -0.12 -11.01
N SER A 61 -6.59 1.07 -11.37
CA SER A 61 -7.18 1.30 -12.70
C SER A 61 -6.15 1.23 -13.83
N SER A 62 -4.85 1.33 -13.52
CA SER A 62 -3.77 1.19 -14.49
C SER A 62 -3.31 -0.25 -14.74
N PHE A 63 -3.86 -1.22 -13.98
CA PHE A 63 -3.50 -2.62 -14.09
C PHE A 63 -4.46 -3.36 -15.03
N ASP A 64 -3.91 -4.27 -15.84
CA ASP A 64 -4.68 -5.25 -16.60
C ASP A 64 -4.98 -6.50 -15.75
N GLU A 65 -5.75 -7.44 -16.30
CA GLU A 65 -6.14 -8.68 -15.60
C GLU A 65 -4.92 -9.50 -15.15
N GLU A 66 -3.88 -9.62 -16.00
CA GLU A 66 -2.66 -10.36 -15.64
C GLU A 66 -1.91 -9.71 -14.49
N GLN A 67 -1.85 -8.38 -14.48
CA GLN A 67 -1.23 -7.60 -13.41
C GLN A 67 -2.01 -7.69 -12.10
N LEU A 68 -3.34 -7.73 -12.15
CA LEU A 68 -4.19 -7.90 -10.97
C LEU A 68 -4.06 -9.30 -10.36
N ASP A 69 -3.90 -10.33 -11.20
CA ASP A 69 -3.70 -11.72 -10.77
C ASP A 69 -2.25 -12.05 -10.37
N ALA A 70 -1.32 -11.11 -10.55
CA ALA A 70 0.08 -11.29 -10.19
C ALA A 70 0.27 -11.49 -8.67
N SER A 71 1.35 -12.19 -8.31
CA SER A 71 1.74 -12.43 -6.93
C SER A 71 3.21 -12.09 -6.68
N GLY A 72 3.55 -11.89 -5.41
CA GLY A 72 4.92 -11.69 -4.97
C GLY A 72 5.10 -12.06 -3.50
N VAL A 73 6.33 -12.02 -3.03
CA VAL A 73 6.67 -12.39 -1.66
C VAL A 73 6.77 -11.14 -0.79
N ALA A 74 5.95 -11.06 0.25
CA ALA A 74 6.06 -10.05 1.30
C ALA A 74 5.98 -10.71 2.67
N ASN A 75 6.81 -10.25 3.61
CA ASN A 75 6.84 -10.78 4.97
C ASN A 75 6.98 -12.32 5.03
N LYS A 76 7.82 -12.89 4.15
CA LYS A 76 8.03 -14.35 4.00
C LYS A 76 6.81 -15.15 3.51
N GLY A 77 5.70 -14.49 3.17
CA GLY A 77 4.50 -15.11 2.60
C GLY A 77 4.22 -14.66 1.16
N SER A 78 3.57 -15.52 0.38
CA SER A 78 3.04 -15.13 -0.94
C SER A 78 1.79 -14.29 -0.77
N ASN A 79 1.71 -13.18 -1.52
CA ASN A 79 0.56 -12.27 -1.54
C ASN A 79 0.24 -11.89 -2.99
N TYR A 80 -1.03 -11.63 -3.27
CA TYR A 80 -1.51 -11.21 -4.59
C TYR A 80 -1.67 -9.70 -4.68
N VAL A 81 -1.59 -9.15 -5.90
CA VAL A 81 -1.85 -7.72 -6.16
C VAL A 81 -3.23 -7.32 -5.68
N LEU A 82 -4.27 -8.09 -6.03
CA LEU A 82 -5.64 -7.84 -5.54
C LEU A 82 -5.75 -7.82 -4.02
N ALA A 83 -5.05 -8.71 -3.32
CA ALA A 83 -5.06 -8.75 -1.85
C ALA A 83 -4.48 -7.47 -1.22
N CYS A 84 -3.55 -6.81 -1.91
CA CYS A 84 -3.00 -5.52 -1.49
C CYS A 84 -3.95 -4.34 -1.77
N GLY A 85 -5.15 -4.56 -2.32
CA GLY A 85 -6.15 -3.52 -2.60
C GLY A 85 -7.26 -3.44 -1.55
N TYR A 86 -7.46 -4.48 -0.74
CA TYR A 86 -8.55 -4.60 0.24
C TYR A 86 -8.19 -4.08 1.65
N ILE A 87 -7.40 -3.01 1.77
CA ILE A 87 -6.96 -2.42 3.06
C ILE A 87 -7.78 -1.20 3.47
#